data_AF-A0A428N606-F1
#
_entry.id   AF-A0A428N606-F1
#
_cell.length_a   1.000
_cell.length_b   1.000
_cell.length_c   1.000
_cell.angle_alpha   90.00
_cell.angle_beta   90.00
_cell.angle_gamma   90.00
#
_symmetry.space_group_name_H-M   'P 1'
#
loop_
_entity.id
_entity.type
_entity.pdbx_description
1 polymer ?
#
loop_
_entity_poly.entity_id
_entity_poly.type
_entity_poly.pdbx_seq_one_letter_code
_entity_poly.pdbx_strand_id
1 'polypeptide(L)' 'MDLIIFLIGAGLFGVGFFLLLFFLMRKTTLVVPFIMMGIGVIICFVGLALSSPLTEESATLILNK' A
#
# COMPACT_ATOMS: atom_id res chain seq x y z
N MET A 1 12.97 -1.57 -8.58
CA MET A 1 13.21 -1.29 -7.14
C MET A 1 11.94 -0.73 -6.47
N ASP A 2 10.86 -0.65 -7.25
CA ASP A 2 9.67 0.18 -7.04
C ASP A 2 8.48 -0.68 -6.59
N LEU A 3 8.39 -1.90 -7.13
CA LEU A 3 7.48 -2.95 -6.67
C LEU A 3 7.64 -3.31 -5.19
N ILE A 4 8.87 -3.24 -4.65
CA ILE A 4 9.13 -3.47 -3.21
C ILE A 4 8.47 -2.38 -2.37
N ILE A 5 8.54 -1.13 -2.81
CA ILE A 5 7.98 0.03 -2.10
C ILE A 5 6.45 -0.03 -2.14
N PHE A 6 5.88 -0.43 -3.29
CA PHE A 6 4.46 -0.72 -3.41
C PHE A 6 4.01 -1.88 -2.50
N LEU A 7 4.75 -3.00 -2.49
CA LEU A 7 4.42 -4.17 -1.67
C LEU A 7 4.52 -3.88 -0.16
N ILE A 8 5.50 -3.09 0.26
CA ILE A 8 5.63 -2.60 1.64
C ILE A 8 4.45 -1.69 1.98
N GLY A 9 4.09 -0.75 1.11
CA GLY A 9 2.95 0.14 1.29
C GLY A 9 1.62 -0.62 1.40
N ALA A 10 1.39 -1.59 0.50
CA ALA A 10 0.22 -2.47 0.52
C ALA A 10 0.16 -3.34 1.78
N GLY A 11 1.31 -3.88 2.23
CA GLY A 11 1.42 -4.63 3.47
C GLY A 11 1.11 -3.77 4.69
N LEU A 12 1.68 -2.57 4.77
CA LEU A 12 1.45 -1.62 5.87
C LEU A 12 -0.01 -1.16 5.92
N PHE A 13 -0.62 -0.93 4.76
CA PHE A 13 -2.05 -0.64 4.64
C PHE A 13 -2.92 -1.80 5.13
N GLY A 14 -2.63 -3.03 4.68
CA GLY A 14 -3.37 -4.23 5.09
C GLY A 14 -3.29 -4.49 6.59
N VAL A 15 -2.10 -4.35 7.18
CA VAL A 15 -1.90 -4.47 8.63
C VAL A 15 -2.63 -3.36 9.39
N GLY A 16 -2.54 -2.12 8.94
CA GLY A 16 -3.26 -0.98 9.54
C GLY A 16 -4.78 -1.16 9.51
N PHE A 17 -5.32 -1.68 8.41
CA PHE A 17 -6.74 -2.00 8.27
C PHE A 17 -7.19 -3.14 9.19
N PHE A 18 -6.38 -4.19 9.31
CA PHE A 18 -6.66 -5.30 10.22
C PHE A 18 -6.64 -4.86 11.69
N LEU A 19 -5.67 -4.01 12.06
CA LEU A 19 -5.55 -3.46 13.40
C LEU A 19 -6.73 -2.52 13.73
N LEU A 20 -7.23 -1.79 12.74
CA LEU A 20 -8.45 -0.98 12.84
C LEU A 20 -9.69 -1.84 13.11
N LEU A 21 -9.87 -2.95 12.39
CA LEU A 21 -10.95 -3.93 12.64
C LEU A 21 -10.87 -4.52 14.06
N PHE A 22 -9.66 -4.83 14.54
CA PHE A 22 -9.45 -5.31 15.90
C PHE A 22 -9.81 -4.26 16.97
N PHE A 23 -9.43 -3.01 16.78
CA PHE A 23 -9.77 -1.91 17.68
C PHE A 23 -11.26 -1.57 17.66
N LEU A 24 -11.90 -1.65 16.48
CA LEU A 24 -13.35 -1.51 16.32
C LEU A 24 -14.08 -2.57 17.15
N MET A 25 -13.61 -3.83 17.10
CA MET A 25 -14.14 -4.93 17.92
C MET A 25 -13.97 -4.67 19.43
N ARG A 26 -12.90 -3.99 19.85
CA ARG A 26 -12.66 -3.66 21.27
C ARG A 26 -13.36 -2.39 21.76
N LYS A 27 -14.14 -1.68 20.93
CA LYS A 27 -14.80 -0.39 21.27
C LYS A 27 -13.86 0.64 21.90
N THR A 28 -12.58 0.65 21.52
CA THR A 28 -11.61 1.65 21.99
C THR A 28 -11.47 2.76 20.96
N THR A 29 -10.77 3.83 21.31
CA THR A 29 -10.56 4.99 20.42
C THR A 29 -9.88 4.57 19.11
N LEU A 30 -10.60 4.73 18.00
CA LEU A 30 -10.16 4.37 16.64
C LEU A 30 -9.20 5.38 16.01
N VAL A 31 -8.89 6.48 16.69
CA VAL A 31 -8.09 7.58 16.12
C VAL A 31 -6.70 7.12 15.70
N VAL A 32 -6.03 6.33 16.54
CA VAL A 32 -4.67 5.82 16.29
C VAL A 32 -4.61 4.92 15.04
N PRO A 33 -5.43 3.85 14.91
CA PRO A 33 -5.40 3.02 13.71
C PRO A 33 -5.86 3.77 12.45
N PHE A 34 -6.72 4.79 12.59
CA PHE A 34 -7.17 5.60 11.45
C PHE A 34 -6.03 6.45 10.86
N ILE A 35 -5.23 7.10 11.73
CA ILE A 35 -4.02 7.84 11.33
C ILE A 35 -3.02 6.88 10.66
N MET A 36 -2.82 5.70 11.25
CA MET A 36 -1.89 4.71 10.72
C MET A 36 -2.32 4.17 9.35
N MET A 37 -3.63 3.95 9.15
CA MET A 37 -4.21 3.56 7.87
C MET A 37 -4.02 4.67 6.82
N GLY A 38 -4.26 5.93 7.18
CA GLY A 38 -4.07 7.07 6.27
C GLY A 38 -2.63 7.19 5.77
N ILE A 39 -1.65 7.01 6.66
CA ILE A 39 -0.22 7.00 6.29
C ILE A 39 0.08 5.84 5.33
N GLY A 40 -0.46 4.65 5.59
CA GLY A 40 -0.31 3.48 4.71
C GLY A 40 -0.87 3.72 3.30
N VAL A 41 -2.03 4.36 3.18
CA VAL A 41 -2.62 4.72 1.88
C VAL A 41 -1.72 5.68 1.10
N ILE A 42 -1.21 6.73 1.76
CA ILE A 42 -0.33 7.72 1.12
C ILE A 42 0.94 7.03 0.59
N ILE A 43 1.57 6.17 1.40
CA ILE A 43 2.77 5.42 0.99
C ILE A 43 2.45 4.49 -0.19
N CYS A 44 1.29 3.83 -0.18
CA CYS A 44 0.85 2.97 -1.28
C CYS A 44 0.64 3.75 -2.59
N PHE A 45 0.03 4.94 -2.52
CA PHE A 45 -0.12 5.84 -3.66
C PHE A 45 1.21 6.38 -4.19
N VAL A 46 2.15 6.73 -3.31
CA VAL A 46 3.51 7.11 -3.71
C VAL A 46 4.23 5.94 -4.38
N GLY A 47 4.11 4.73 -3.84
CA GLY A 47 4.65 3.52 -4.46
C GLY A 47 4.06 3.24 -5.84
N LEU A 48 2.75 3.45 -6.04
CA LEU A 48 2.08 3.33 -7.34
C LEU A 48 2.54 4.40 -8.34
N ALA A 49 2.70 5.65 -7.89
CA ALA A 49 3.19 6.74 -8.73
C ALA A 49 4.63 6.47 -9.18
N LEU A 50 5.48 5.95 -8.30
CA LEU A 50 6.85 5.55 -8.61
C LEU A 50 6.94 4.25 -9.43
N SER A 51 5.93 3.38 -9.38
CA SER A 51 5.86 2.16 -10.18
C SER A 51 5.28 2.38 -11.59
N SER A 52 4.53 3.46 -11.81
CA SER A 52 3.99 3.81 -13.13
C SER A 52 5.02 3.93 -14.27
N PRO A 53 6.30 4.29 -14.08
CA PRO A 53 7.32 4.18 -15.14
C PRO A 53 7.65 2.73 -15.58
N LEU A 54 7.28 1.68 -14.84
CA LEU A 54 7.57 0.27 -15.18
C LEU A 54 6.55 -0.39 -16.13
N THR A 55 5.41 0.26 -16.41
CA THR A 55 4.45 -0.25 -17.41
C THR A 55 5.05 -0.26 -18.82
N GLU A 56 5.99 0.65 -19.11
CA GLU A 56 6.71 0.72 -20.39
C GLU A 56 7.74 -0.43 -20.54
N GLU A 57 8.36 -0.87 -19.43
CA GLU A 57 9.40 -1.92 -19.42
C GLU A 57 8.81 -3.34 -19.46
N SER A 58 7.62 -3.54 -18.88
CA SER A 58 6.93 -4.85 -18.94
C SER A 58 6.23 -5.10 -20.28
N ALA A 59 5.83 -4.04 -21.00
CA ALA A 59 5.21 -4.16 -22.32
C ALA A 59 6.21 -4.52 -23.42
N THR A 60 7.47 -4.07 -23.30
CA THR A 60 8.52 -4.33 -24.29
C THR A 60 9.07 -5.76 -24.22
N LEU A 61 9.02 -6.42 -23.06
CA LEU A 61 9.41 -7.83 -22.91
C LEU A 61 8.37 -8.80 -23.55
N ILE A 62 7.09 -8.44 -23.59
CA ILE A 62 6.05 -9.25 -24.24
C ILE A 62 6.05 -9.11 -25.77
N LEU A 63 6.59 -8.01 -26.32
CA LEU A 63 6.69 -7.79 -27.78
C LEU A 63 7.92 -8.47 -28.41
N ASN A 64 8.85 -8.99 -27.61
CA ASN A 64 10.00 -9.79 -28.06
C ASN A 64 9.85 -11.25 -27.59
N LYS A 65 8.71 -11.87 -27.90
CA LYS A 65 8.53 -13.32 -27.81
C LYS A 65 7.70 -13.83 -28.98
#